data_AF-A0AA41XAL2-F1
#
_entry.id   AF-A0AA41XAL2-F1
#
_cell.length_a   1.000
_cell.length_b   1.000
_cell.length_c   1.000
_cell.angle_alpha   90.00
_cell.angle_beta   90.00
_cell.angle_gamma   90.00
#
_symmetry.space_group_name_H-M   'P 1'
#
loop_
_entity.id
_entity.type
_entity.pdbx_description
1 polymer ?
#
loop_
_entity_poly.entity_id
_entity_poly.type
_entity_poly.pdbx_seq_one_letter_code
_entity_poly.pdbx_strand_id
1 'polypeptide(L)' 'MDRIEKAMQQAKASLRISGLEITQELEELVRAVLAGAISEEEFQKQALALARNHK' A
#
# COMPACT_ATOMS: atom_id res chain seq x y z
N MET A 1 -16.48 -5.80 -8.67
CA MET A 1 -15.46 -4.75 -8.47
C MET A 1 -15.52 -4.36 -7.02
N ASP A 2 -14.60 -4.90 -6.23
CA ASP A 2 -14.55 -4.69 -4.79
C ASP A 2 -14.26 -3.21 -4.49
N ARG A 3 -14.87 -2.62 -3.46
CA ARG A 3 -14.66 -1.19 -3.12
C ARG A 3 -13.18 -0.92 -2.81
N ILE A 4 -12.50 -1.92 -2.23
CA ILE A 4 -11.08 -1.89 -1.90
C ILE A 4 -10.21 -1.79 -3.16
N GLU A 5 -10.51 -2.58 -4.19
CA GLU A 5 -9.76 -2.55 -5.45
C GLU A 5 -9.86 -1.20 -6.15
N LYS A 6 -11.06 -0.62 -6.18
CA LYS A 6 -11.27 0.70 -6.79
C LYS A 6 -10.53 1.80 -6.03
N ALA A 7 -10.59 1.77 -4.70
CA ALA A 7 -9.83 2.70 -3.86
C ALA A 7 -8.31 2.56 -4.07
N MET A 8 -7.82 1.33 -4.19
CA MET A 8 -6.40 1.08 -4.48
C MET A 8 -5.98 1.57 -5.86
N GLN A 9 -6.78 1.34 -6.90
CA GLN A 9 -6.46 1.86 -8.23
C GLN A 9 -6.43 3.39 -8.26
N GLN A 10 -7.36 4.04 -7.55
CA GLN A 10 -7.37 5.51 -7.42
C GLN A 10 -6.12 6.01 -6.68
N ALA A 11 -5.76 5.40 -5.55
CA ALA A 11 -4.57 5.77 -4.80
C ALA A 11 -3.29 5.62 -5.64
N LYS A 12 -3.16 4.51 -6.38
CA LYS A 12 -2.05 4.27 -7.32
C LYS A 12 -1.97 5.34 -8.40
N ALA A 13 -3.10 5.69 -9.01
CA ALA A 13 -3.15 6.71 -10.05
C ALA A 13 -2.71 8.08 -9.51
N SER A 14 -3.23 8.48 -8.33
CA SER A 14 -2.86 9.73 -7.68
C SER A 14 -1.37 9.81 -7.33
N LEU A 15 -0.79 8.71 -6.84
CA LEU A 15 0.63 8.67 -6.50
C LEU A 15 1.53 8.73 -7.74
N ARG A 16 1.13 8.03 -8.82
CA ARG A 16 1.85 8.08 -10.10
C ARG A 16 1.89 9.49 -10.68
N ILE A 17 0.79 10.25 -10.57
CA ILE A 17 0.75 11.67 -10.98
C ILE A 17 1.80 12.49 -10.21
N SER A 18 2.02 12.17 -8.93
CA SER A 18 3.03 12.80 -8.08
C SER A 18 4.45 12.25 -8.28
N GLY A 19 4.68 11.39 -9.28
CA GLY A 19 5.98 10.77 -9.55
C GLY A 19 6.37 9.64 -8.58
N LEU A 20 5.42 9.13 -7.81
CA LEU A 20 5.60 8.02 -6.88
C LEU A 20 4.98 6.75 -7.43
N GLU A 21 5.71 5.64 -7.40
CA GLU A 21 5.17 4.33 -7.75
C GLU A 21 4.91 3.49 -6.50
N ILE A 22 3.74 2.86 -6.44
CA ILE A 22 3.45 1.81 -5.46
C ILE A 22 4.02 0.50 -6.00
N THR A 23 4.91 -0.11 -5.23
CA THR A 23 5.42 -1.45 -5.49
C THR A 23 4.35 -2.51 -5.20
N GLN A 24 4.52 -3.69 -5.79
CA GLN A 24 3.60 -4.80 -5.54
C GLN A 24 3.59 -5.20 -4.06
N GLU A 25 4.75 -5.17 -3.39
CA GLU A 25 4.90 -5.44 -1.96
C GLU A 25 4.06 -4.48 -1.10
N LEU A 26 4.08 -3.19 -1.42
CA LEU A 26 3.28 -2.19 -0.71
C LEU A 26 1.77 -2.37 -0.97
N GLU A 27 1.38 -2.80 -2.17
CA GLU A 27 -0.02 -3.12 -2.47
C GLU A 27 -0.53 -4.32 -1.65
N GLU A 28 0.27 -5.38 -1.57
CA GLU A 28 -0.05 -6.57 -0.77
C GLU A 28 -0.18 -6.20 0.71
N LEU A 29 0.72 -5.35 1.21
CA LEU A 29 0.69 -4.84 2.57
C LEU A 29 -0.60 -4.04 2.87
N VAL A 30 -1.03 -3.16 1.95
CA VAL A 30 -2.30 -2.42 2.08
C VAL A 30 -3.51 -3.36 2.04
N ARG A 31 -3.48 -4.41 1.21
CA ARG A 31 -4.56 -5.42 1.20
C ARG A 31 -4.64 -6.18 2.53
N ALA A 32 -3.50 -6.55 3.10
CA ALA A 32 -3.43 -7.28 4.36
C ALA A 32 -4.04 -6.48 5.53
N VAL A 33 -3.76 -5.18 5.64
CA VAL A 33 -4.33 -4.34 6.72
C VAL A 33 -5.83 -4.13 6.51
N LEU A 34 -6.29 -3.92 5.26
CA LEU A 34 -7.72 -3.74 4.96
C LEU A 34 -8.54 -5.02 5.16
N ALA A 35 -7.93 -6.19 4.95
CA ALA A 35 -8.53 -7.48 5.24
C ALA A 35 -8.50 -7.84 6.75
N GLY A 36 -7.85 -7.03 7.59
CA GLY A 36 -7.67 -7.31 9.01
C GLY A 36 -6.68 -8.45 9.31
N ALA A 37 -5.86 -8.84 8.32
CA ALA A 37 -4.85 -9.89 8.48
C ALA A 37 -3.63 -9.42 9.29
N ILE A 38 -3.38 -8.11 9.32
CA ILE A 38 -2.36 -7.46 10.15
C ILE A 38 -2.95 -6.25 10.87
N SER A 39 -2.34 -5.86 11.99
CA SER A 39 -2.70 -4.63 12.69
C SER A 39 -2.19 -3.39 11.96
N GLU A 40 -2.77 -2.23 12.28
CA GLU A 40 -2.27 -0.94 11.80
C GLU A 40 -0.82 -0.68 12.24
N GLU A 41 -0.45 -1.09 13.46
CA GLU A 41 0.93 -0.97 13.97
C GLU A 41 1.91 -1.80 13.12
N GLU A 42 1.55 -3.04 12.81
CA GLU A 42 2.39 -3.92 11.99
C GLU A 42 2.48 -3.41 10.54
N PHE A 43 1.38 -2.87 10.01
CA PHE A 43 1.37 -2.17 8.72
C PHE A 43 2.39 -1.02 8.69
N GLN A 44 2.35 -0.12 9.68
CA GLN A 44 3.25 1.04 9.73
C GLN A 44 4.73 0.62 9.79
N LYS A 45 5.03 -0.41 10.59
CA LYS A 45 6.38 -0.97 10.73
C LYS A 45 6.90 -1.54 9.41
N GLN A 46 6.10 -2.34 8.71
CA GLN A 46 6.49 -2.94 7.43
C GLN A 46 6.58 -1.89 6.31
N ALA A 47 5.65 -0.94 6.26
CA ALA A 47 5.67 0.15 5.28
C ALA A 47 6.93 1.00 5.42
N LEU A 48 7.36 1.30 6.65
CA LEU A 48 8.61 2.02 6.91
C LEU A 48 9.84 1.21 6.49
N ALA A 49 9.84 -0.10 6.70
CA ALA A 49 10.93 -0.97 6.25
C ALA A 49 11.05 -0.97 4.72
N LEU A 50 9.93 -1.10 4.00
CA LEU A 50 9.89 -1.03 2.54
C LEU A 50 10.41 0.31 2.02
N ALA A 51 9.96 1.42 2.60
CA ALA A 51 10.41 2.77 2.20
C ALA A 51 11.91 3.00 2.42
N ARG A 52 12.51 2.33 3.40
CA ARG A 52 13.96 2.41 3.69
C ARG A 52 14.81 1.55 2.76
N ASN A 53 14.27 0.43 2.28
CA ASN A 53 14.98 -0.52 1.41
C ASN A 53 14.94 -0.13 -0.07
N HIS A 54 14.01 0.75 -0.48
CA HIS A 54 13.86 1.25 -1.85
C HIS A 54 14.72 2.48 -2.19
N LYS A 55 15.88 2.64 -1.52
CA LYS A 55 16.78 3.80 -1.67
C LYS A 55 17.96 3.54 -2.60
#